data_AF-A0A0A0BT80-F1
#
_entry.id   AF-A0A0A0BT80-F1
#
_cell.length_a   1.000
_cell.length_b   1.000
_cell.length_c   1.000
_cell.angle_alpha   90.00
_cell.angle_beta   90.00
_cell.angle_gamma   90.00
#
_symmetry.space_group_name_H-M   'P 1'
#
loop_
_entity.id
_entity.type
_entity.pdbx_description
1 polymer ?
#
loop_
_entity_poly.entity_id
_entity_poly.type
_entity_poly.pdbx_seq_one_letter_code
_entity_poly.pdbx_strand_id
1 'polypeptide(L)'
;MGRTLTPGTRVVGPPLVLHGHHPLRGNATTWHVTPVEQAQCLAAQAEFVVERAEGHISDPAAWSQVEKEVLVMTATETRDLVQRIASR
;
A
#
# COMPACT_ATOMS: atom_id res chain seq x y z
N MET A 1 -13.47 -6.31 2.15
CA MET A 1 -14.20 -5.03 2.34
C MET A 1 -13.16 -3.94 2.45
N GLY A 2 -13.13 -2.98 1.51
CA GLY A 2 -12.19 -1.86 1.58
C GLY A 2 -12.60 -0.89 2.68
N ARG A 3 -11.68 -0.51 3.56
CA ARG A 3 -11.90 0.52 4.57
C ARG A 3 -11.61 1.89 3.95
N THR A 4 -12.52 2.84 4.13
CA THR A 4 -12.34 4.22 3.69
C THR A 4 -11.48 4.98 4.69
N LEU A 5 -10.59 5.86 4.21
CA LEU A 5 -9.81 6.74 5.09
C LEU A 5 -10.75 7.62 5.93
N THR A 6 -10.56 7.62 7.24
CA THR A 6 -11.32 8.46 8.17
C THR A 6 -10.88 9.93 8.04
N PRO A 7 -11.78 10.92 8.22
CA PRO A 7 -11.38 12.32 8.29
C PRO A 7 -10.35 12.55 9.42
N GLY A 8 -9.28 13.31 9.14
CA GLY A 8 -8.17 13.55 10.09
C GLY A 8 -6.98 12.59 9.98
N THR A 9 -7.02 11.70 8.99
CA THR A 9 -5.96 10.75 8.68
C THR A 9 -4.89 11.40 7.79
N ARG A 10 -3.62 11.38 8.22
CA ARG A 10 -2.50 11.98 7.47
C ARG A 10 -1.52 10.90 7.01
N VAL A 11 -1.16 10.94 5.73
CA VAL A 11 -0.09 10.09 5.20
C VAL A 11 1.27 10.64 5.65
N VAL A 12 2.16 9.78 6.14
CA VAL A 12 3.43 10.18 6.74
C VAL A 12 4.61 9.45 6.11
N GLY A 13 5.58 10.24 5.65
CA GLY A 13 6.83 9.75 5.09
C GLY A 13 6.74 9.31 3.62
N PRO A 14 7.89 8.97 3.02
CA PRO A 14 7.93 8.42 1.67
C PRO A 14 7.31 7.02 1.63
N PRO A 15 6.66 6.63 0.51
CA PRO A 15 6.15 5.28 0.35
C PRO A 15 7.30 4.27 0.30
N LEU A 16 7.10 3.11 0.92
CA LEU A 16 7.86 1.91 0.59
C LEU A 16 7.34 1.37 -0.75
N VAL A 17 8.22 1.31 -1.75
CA VAL A 17 7.89 0.75 -3.07
C VAL A 17 8.28 -0.71 -3.12
N LEU A 18 7.33 -1.56 -3.49
CA LEU A 18 7.53 -3.01 -3.66
C LEU A 18 7.23 -3.40 -5.10
N HIS A 19 8.04 -4.29 -5.64
CA HIS A 19 7.82 -4.91 -6.95
C HIS A 19 7.77 -6.42 -6.79
N GLY A 20 6.92 -7.07 -7.56
CA GLY A 20 6.73 -8.51 -7.50
C GLY A 20 5.56 -8.94 -8.36
N HIS A 21 5.02 -10.13 -8.10
CA HIS A 21 3.89 -10.68 -8.84
C HIS A 21 2.62 -10.67 -7.99
N HIS A 22 1.49 -10.33 -8.60
CA HIS A 22 0.20 -10.38 -7.92
C HIS A 22 -0.05 -11.81 -7.39
N PRO A 23 -0.33 -12.02 -6.10
CA PRO A 23 -0.37 -13.36 -5.50
C PRO A 23 -1.44 -14.28 -6.10
N LEU A 24 -2.54 -13.71 -6.60
CA LEU A 24 -3.63 -14.45 -7.26
C LEU A 24 -3.56 -14.48 -8.79
N ARG A 25 -2.98 -13.46 -9.44
CA ARG A 25 -3.03 -13.26 -10.90
C ARG A 25 -1.71 -13.62 -11.59
N GLY A 26 -0.60 -13.58 -10.84
CA GLY A 26 0.73 -13.91 -11.35
C GLY A 26 1.35 -12.87 -12.29
N ASN A 27 0.67 -11.76 -12.59
CA ASN A 27 1.23 -10.66 -13.38
C ASN A 27 2.16 -9.78 -12.53
N ALA A 28 3.12 -9.12 -13.19
CA ALA A 28 3.95 -8.12 -12.54
C ALA A 28 3.07 -7.03 -11.92
N THR A 29 3.44 -6.54 -10.74
CA THR A 29 2.66 -5.57 -9.97
C THR A 29 3.61 -4.73 -9.15
N THR A 30 3.24 -3.46 -8.99
CA THR A 30 3.95 -2.49 -8.15
C THR A 30 3.02 -2.03 -7.03
N TRP A 31 3.54 -1.98 -5.81
CA TRP A 31 2.82 -1.49 -4.64
C TRP A 31 3.57 -0.32 -4.01
N HIS A 32 2.83 0.72 -3.64
CA HIS A 32 3.32 1.79 -2.76
C HIS A 32 2.62 1.64 -1.42
N VAL A 33 3.41 1.44 -0.36
CA VAL A 33 2.93 1.27 1.01
C VAL A 33 3.33 2.50 1.80
N THR A 34 2.36 3.32 2.20
CA THR A 34 2.63 4.56 2.93
C THR A 34 2.01 4.50 4.32
N PRO A 35 2.80 4.73 5.39
CA PRO A 35 2.28 4.83 6.74
C PRO A 35 1.26 5.95 6.89
N VAL A 36 0.36 5.76 7.84
CA VAL A 36 -0.71 6.68 8.12
C VAL A 36 -0.71 7.04 9.61
N GLU A 37 -0.67 8.33 9.92
CA GLU A 37 -0.92 8.85 11.26
C GLU A 37 -2.40 9.17 11.44
N GLN A 38 -3.00 8.59 12.49
CA GLN A 38 -4.31 8.97 12.97
C GLN A 38 -4.15 10.01 14.09
N ALA A 39 -4.56 11.25 13.84
CA ALA A 39 -4.34 12.38 14.75
C ALA A 39 -5.05 12.26 16.12
N GLN A 40 -5.97 11.30 16.30
CA GLN A 40 -6.94 11.31 17.41
C GLN A 40 -6.98 10.04 18.27
N CYS A 41 -6.05 9.10 18.12
CA CYS A 41 -6.06 7.89 18.94
C CYS A 41 -4.65 7.45 19.37
N LEU A 42 -4.30 7.74 20.63
CA LEU A 42 -3.10 7.22 21.31
C LEU A 42 -3.04 5.68 21.38
N ALA A 43 -4.15 4.99 21.10
CA ALA A 43 -4.28 3.54 21.04
C ALA A 43 -4.61 3.01 19.63
N ALA A 44 -4.54 3.85 18.58
CA ALA A 44 -4.81 3.41 17.22
C ALA A 44 -3.76 2.40 16.76
N GLN A 45 -4.22 1.30 16.18
CA GLN A 45 -3.33 0.38 15.47
C GLN A 45 -2.74 1.09 14.25
N ALA A 46 -1.46 0.82 13.96
CA ALA A 46 -0.81 1.39 12.78
C ALA A 46 -1.54 0.93 11.51
N GLU A 47 -1.94 1.91 10.70
CA GLU A 47 -2.59 1.72 9.40
C GLU A 47 -1.65 2.20 8.27
N PHE A 48 -1.86 1.64 7.08
CA PHE A 48 -1.09 1.92 5.89
C PHE A 48 -2.04 2.12 4.71
N VAL A 49 -1.78 3.13 3.89
CA VAL A 49 -2.36 3.22 2.55
C VAL A 49 -1.49 2.39 1.62
N VAL A 50 -2.09 1.39 1.01
CA VAL A 50 -1.48 0.55 -0.01
C VAL A 50 -2.11 0.89 -1.35
N GLU A 51 -1.35 1.56 -2.18
CA GLU A 51 -1.69 1.76 -3.59
C GLU A 51 -1.05 0.64 -4.41
N ARG A 52 -1.79 0.10 -5.39
CA ARG A 52 -1.34 -1.00 -6.24
C ARG A 52 -1.68 -0.73 -7.70
N ALA A 53 -0.72 -0.96 -8.58
CA ALA A 53 -0.94 -0.95 -10.02
C ALA A 53 -0.32 -2.18 -10.69
N GLU A 54 -0.95 -2.65 -11.77
CA GLU A 54 -0.39 -3.71 -12.60
C GLU A 54 0.83 -3.21 -13.38
N GLY A 55 1.84 -4.07 -13.53
CA GLY A 55 3.11 -3.76 -14.17
C GLY A 55 4.27 -3.47 -13.20
N HIS A 56 5.48 -3.50 -13.75
CA HIS A 56 6.69 -3.07 -13.05
C HIS A 56 6.93 -1.59 -13.36
N ILE A 57 6.63 -0.72 -12.40
CA ILE A 57 6.62 0.74 -12.59
C ILE A 57 7.70 1.36 -11.71
N SER A 58 8.80 1.80 -12.32
CA SER A 58 9.92 2.43 -11.60
C SER A 58 9.96 3.95 -11.75
N ASP A 59 9.25 4.51 -12.73
CA ASP A 59 9.18 5.94 -12.99
C ASP A 59 8.07 6.62 -12.17
N PRO A 60 8.37 7.60 -11.30
CA PRO A 60 7.37 8.35 -10.56
C PRO A 60 6.33 9.07 -11.44
N ALA A 61 6.71 9.49 -12.65
CA ALA A 61 5.78 10.13 -13.58
C ALA A 61 4.76 9.11 -14.10
N ALA A 62 5.23 7.91 -14.49
CA ALA A 62 4.36 6.80 -14.88
C ALA A 62 3.43 6.36 -13.73
N TRP A 63 3.97 6.27 -12.50
CA TRP A 63 3.16 5.98 -11.32
C TRP A 63 2.04 6.99 -11.13
N SER A 64 2.26 8.27 -11.42
CA SER A 64 1.23 9.30 -11.23
C SER A 64 0.07 9.21 -12.22
N GLN A 65 0.25 8.49 -13.33
CA GLN A 65 -0.73 8.42 -14.44
C GLN A 65 -1.46 7.07 -14.53
N VAL A 66 -0.96 6.02 -13.87
CA VAL A 66 -1.56 4.68 -13.92
C VAL A 66 -2.79 4.58 -13.02
N GLU A 67 -3.77 3.77 -13.44
CA GLU A 67 -4.89 3.37 -12.59
C GLU A 67 -4.38 2.55 -11.41
N LYS A 68 -4.83 2.92 -10.20
CA LYS A 68 -4.42 2.28 -8.95
C LYS A 68 -5.64 1.80 -8.19
N GLU A 69 -5.51 0.61 -7.64
CA GLU A 69 -6.34 0.21 -6.52
C GLU A 69 -5.75 0.76 -5.23
N VAL A 70 -6.59 1.37 -4.40
CA VAL A 70 -6.19 1.95 -3.12
C VAL A 70 -6.87 1.19 -1.98
N LEU A 71 -6.07 0.69 -1.06
CA LEU A 71 -6.51 -0.11 0.08
C LEU A 71 -5.95 0.50 1.36
N VAL A 72 -6.73 0.45 2.44
CA VAL A 72 -6.22 0.72 3.79
C VAL A 72 -6.03 -0.61 4.50
N MET A 73 -4.81 -0.85 4.97
CA MET A 73 -4.38 -2.09 5.62
C MET A 73 -3.85 -1.82 7.01
N THR A 74 -4.10 -2.75 7.93
CA THR A 74 -3.45 -2.79 9.24
C THR A 74 -1.98 -3.20 9.11
N ALA A 75 -1.18 -2.95 10.15
CA ALA A 75 0.21 -3.42 10.19
C ALA A 75 0.38 -4.93 9.96
N THR A 76 -0.55 -5.75 10.44
CA THR A 76 -0.51 -7.21 10.25
C THR A 76 -0.76 -7.56 8.78
N GLU A 77 -1.80 -6.99 8.16
CA GLU A 77 -2.11 -7.23 6.74
C GLU A 77 -0.98 -6.75 5.82
N THR A 78 -0.39 -5.59 6.09
CA THR A 78 0.76 -5.06 5.35
C THR A 78 1.98 -5.97 5.47
N ARG A 79 2.27 -6.49 6.67
CA ARG A 79 3.37 -7.43 6.88
C ARG A 79 3.17 -8.71 6.06
N ASP A 80 1.96 -9.27 6.11
CA ASP A 80 1.63 -10.50 5.38
C ASP A 80 1.75 -10.28 3.86
N LEU A 81 1.34 -9.10 3.36
CA LEU A 81 1.54 -8.71 1.97
C LEU A 81 3.03 -8.69 1.59
N VAL A 82 3.85 -8.00 2.38
CA VAL A 82 5.30 -7.89 2.15
C VAL A 82 5.94 -9.28 2.12
N GLN A 83 5.59 -10.14 3.08
CA GLN A 83 6.11 -11.50 3.13
C GLN A 83 5.72 -12.34 1.91
N ARG A 84 4.48 -12.22 1.43
CA ARG A 84 4.02 -12.93 0.22
C ARG A 84 4.72 -12.44 -1.05
N ILE A 85 5.07 -11.17 -1.11
CA ILE A 85 5.83 -10.60 -2.23
C ILE A 85 7.29 -11.09 -2.16
N ALA A 86 7.91 -11.06 -0.99
CA ALA A 86 9.33 -11.40 -0.80
C ALA A 86 9.65 -12.91 -0.85
N SER A 87 8.66 -13.77 -0.61
CA SER A 87 8.83 -15.23 -0.59
C SER A 87 8.73 -15.90 -1.97
N ARG A 88 8.60 -15.11 -3.04
CA ARG A 88 8.54 -15.55 -4.44
C ARG A 88 9.72 -15.02 -5.23
#